data_AF-A0A0A2K7M9-F1
#
_entry.id   AF-A0A0A2K7M9-F1
#
_cell.length_a   1.000
_cell.length_b   1.000
_cell.length_c   1.000
_cell.angle_alpha   90.00
_cell.angle_beta   90.00
_cell.angle_gamma   90.00
#
_symmetry.space_group_name_H-M   'P 1'
#
loop_
_entity.id
_entity.type
_entity.pdbx_description
1 polymer ?
#
loop_
_entity_poly.entity_id
_entity_poly.type
_entity_poly.pdbx_seq_one_letter_code
_entity_poly.pdbx_strand_id
1 'polypeptide(L)'
;MATRKCAAVVVGAGPAGVAVMGNLLERQLGTITWIDPSFEAGRVHSKYREVPSNTKVSLFQAFAKATQPFQKVIDNTKTPNAFTKLAKLDQESTCTLGFAADMVRGLTDGLMKMEEVYACHGFVKSANLNETTSNWTISIKQNSSEDLETVETTRLILCTGSFPTAAPIPVPGLAIQRLDLDTVLKPTELAQTIPSDRPISVAIVGASHSAILAILNLTQLAQTSHPLLRISWFTRHPLRYAEYQDGWILRDNTGLKGLAADFARSELEDDKLPTSRAGKVLTKIDCAGGQEIESAQYHKYLPACDYIVQAVGYTRASLPDLSKNGVPLLMSFDHDNGTFHEPGRAAVIPGLFGAGIAFPERVVDPRGNEEYAVGFWKFMKFLKRVIPSWAA
;
A
#
# COMPACT_ATOMS: atom_id res chain seq x y z
N MET A 1 -13.78 6.85 33.50
CA MET A 1 -14.14 5.91 32.42
C MET A 1 -13.49 4.57 32.72
N ALA A 2 -14.19 3.45 32.50
CA ALA A 2 -13.63 2.13 32.76
C ALA A 2 -12.59 1.78 31.68
N THR A 3 -11.35 1.47 32.08
CA THR A 3 -10.32 0.99 31.16
C THR A 3 -10.61 -0.45 30.75
N ARG A 4 -10.66 -0.70 29.44
CA ARG A 4 -10.87 -2.06 28.92
C ARG A 4 -9.53 -2.78 28.78
N LYS A 5 -9.46 -4.06 29.17
CA LYS A 5 -8.29 -4.91 28.95
C LYS A 5 -8.53 -5.87 27.79
N CYS A 6 -7.53 -6.06 26.93
CA CYS A 6 -7.61 -6.99 25.80
C CYS A 6 -6.25 -7.65 25.52
N ALA A 7 -6.28 -8.80 24.84
CA ALA A 7 -5.09 -9.60 24.55
C ALA A 7 -4.16 -8.94 23.53
N ALA A 8 -4.74 -8.20 22.58
CA ALA A 8 -4.02 -7.41 21.58
C ALA A 8 -4.84 -6.21 21.11
N VAL A 9 -4.15 -5.20 20.59
CA VAL A 9 -4.71 -4.11 19.79
C VAL A 9 -4.10 -4.13 18.40
N VAL A 10 -4.94 -4.09 17.36
CA VAL A 10 -4.52 -4.00 15.95
C VAL A 10 -4.99 -2.65 15.40
N VAL A 11 -4.08 -1.87 14.83
CA VAL A 11 -4.36 -0.54 14.26
C VAL A 11 -4.31 -0.59 12.75
N GLY A 12 -5.47 -0.44 12.11
CA GLY A 12 -5.69 -0.46 10.68
C GLY A 12 -6.41 -1.73 10.20
N ALA A 13 -7.36 -1.56 9.27
CA ALA A 13 -8.13 -2.62 8.64
C ALA A 13 -7.89 -2.71 7.12
N GLY A 14 -6.71 -2.27 6.66
CA GLY A 14 -6.20 -2.62 5.34
C GLY A 14 -5.81 -4.11 5.24
N PRO A 15 -5.32 -4.58 4.07
CA PRO A 15 -5.00 -5.99 3.85
C PRO A 15 -4.07 -6.61 4.90
N ALA A 16 -3.06 -5.87 5.35
CA ALA A 16 -2.16 -6.33 6.41
C ALA A 16 -2.85 -6.45 7.78
N GLY A 17 -3.67 -5.47 8.16
CA GLY A 17 -4.43 -5.51 9.42
C GLY A 17 -5.43 -6.65 9.46
N VAL A 18 -6.15 -6.88 8.36
CA VAL A 18 -7.05 -8.05 8.23
C VAL A 18 -6.26 -9.35 8.36
N ALA A 19 -5.10 -9.46 7.71
CA ALA A 19 -4.23 -10.63 7.83
C ALA A 19 -3.73 -10.85 9.28
N VAL A 20 -3.38 -9.78 10.00
CA VAL A 20 -3.03 -9.85 11.43
C VAL A 20 -4.20 -10.40 12.23
N MET A 21 -5.40 -9.86 12.04
CA MET A 21 -6.62 -10.34 12.73
C MET A 21 -6.85 -11.83 12.49
N GLY A 22 -6.78 -12.29 11.24
CA GLY A 22 -6.96 -13.69 10.89
C GLY A 22 -5.98 -14.62 11.61
N ASN A 23 -4.70 -14.23 11.69
CA ASN A 23 -3.66 -15.04 12.34
C ASN A 23 -3.72 -14.97 13.87
N LEU A 24 -4.06 -13.81 14.47
CA LEU A 24 -4.20 -13.68 15.92
C LEU A 24 -5.44 -14.45 16.44
N LEU A 25 -6.55 -14.41 15.70
CA LEU A 25 -7.76 -15.16 16.06
C LEU A 25 -7.54 -16.68 16.01
N GLU A 26 -6.66 -17.18 15.12
CA GLU A 26 -6.25 -18.61 15.15
C GLU A 26 -5.55 -19.00 16.45
N ARG A 27 -4.88 -18.05 17.11
CA ARG A 27 -4.17 -18.28 18.38
C ARG A 27 -5.07 -18.24 19.61
N GLN A 28 -6.32 -17.80 19.47
CA GLN A 28 -7.32 -17.80 20.55
C GLN A 28 -6.81 -17.11 21.83
N LEU A 29 -6.12 -15.97 21.69
CA LEU A 29 -5.49 -15.25 22.81
C LEU A 29 -6.48 -14.53 23.74
N GLY A 30 -7.77 -14.51 23.38
CA GLY A 30 -8.81 -13.71 24.03
C GLY A 30 -9.25 -12.53 23.14
N THR A 31 -9.89 -11.53 23.74
CA THR A 31 -10.44 -10.39 23.00
C THR A 31 -9.35 -9.56 22.34
N ILE A 32 -9.54 -9.19 21.08
CA ILE A 32 -8.67 -8.30 20.29
C ILE A 32 -9.45 -7.02 20.01
N THR A 33 -8.87 -5.88 20.38
CA THR A 33 -9.42 -4.58 19.96
C THR A 33 -8.86 -4.24 18.58
N TRP A 34 -9.73 -4.12 17.59
CA TRP A 34 -9.36 -3.75 16.23
C TRP A 34 -9.83 -2.34 15.93
N ILE A 35 -8.92 -1.47 15.49
CA ILE A 35 -9.17 -0.05 15.35
C ILE A 35 -8.93 0.35 13.90
N ASP A 36 -9.95 0.87 13.22
CA ASP A 36 -9.82 1.48 11.90
C ASP A 36 -10.87 2.57 11.76
N PRO A 37 -10.58 3.68 11.05
CA PRO A 37 -11.57 4.73 10.87
C PRO A 37 -12.79 4.32 10.05
N SER A 38 -12.68 3.31 9.20
CA SER A 38 -13.71 2.99 8.19
C SER A 38 -14.10 1.52 8.13
N PHE A 39 -13.16 0.61 8.38
CA PHE A 39 -13.27 -0.84 8.12
C PHE A 39 -13.51 -1.20 6.64
N GLU A 40 -13.12 -0.31 5.72
CA GLU A 40 -13.43 -0.44 4.31
C GLU A 40 -12.30 -1.05 3.46
N ALA A 41 -11.37 -1.85 4.03
CA ALA A 41 -10.17 -2.38 3.36
C ALA A 41 -9.07 -1.33 3.01
N GLY A 42 -9.08 -0.20 3.73
CA GLY A 42 -8.03 0.82 3.65
C GLY A 42 -7.90 1.48 2.28
N ARG A 43 -6.69 1.95 1.95
CA ARG A 43 -6.44 2.76 0.74
C ARG A 43 -6.69 2.00 -0.58
N VAL A 44 -6.58 0.67 -0.58
CA VAL A 44 -6.86 -0.13 -1.78
C VAL A 44 -8.32 0.04 -2.21
N HIS A 45 -9.25 0.09 -1.25
CA HIS A 45 -10.66 0.34 -1.55
C HIS A 45 -10.95 1.80 -1.88
N SER A 46 -10.41 2.74 -1.10
CA SER A 46 -10.79 4.15 -1.29
C SER A 46 -10.14 4.81 -2.51
N LYS A 47 -8.96 4.34 -2.96
CA LYS A 47 -8.17 5.00 -4.00
C LYS A 47 -7.80 4.12 -5.19
N TYR A 48 -7.72 2.80 -5.05
CA TYR A 48 -7.09 1.95 -6.07
C TYR A 48 -8.00 0.90 -6.70
N ARG A 49 -9.34 1.02 -6.60
CA ARG A 49 -10.25 -0.02 -7.14
C ARG A 49 -10.12 -0.25 -8.64
N GLU A 50 -9.84 0.80 -9.41
CA GLU A 50 -9.67 0.74 -10.87
C GLU A 50 -8.26 0.33 -11.29
N VAL A 51 -7.32 0.27 -10.35
CA VAL A 51 -5.93 -0.09 -10.64
C VAL A 51 -5.83 -1.57 -11.00
N PRO A 52 -5.22 -1.93 -12.14
CA PRO A 52 -4.92 -3.33 -12.45
C PRO A 52 -3.89 -3.87 -11.45
N SER A 53 -4.15 -5.06 -10.90
CA SER A 53 -3.22 -5.71 -9.99
C SER A 53 -1.96 -6.18 -10.75
N ASN A 54 -0.85 -6.21 -10.03
CA ASN A 54 0.37 -6.92 -10.41
C ASN A 54 0.45 -8.32 -9.78
N THR A 55 -0.62 -8.73 -9.10
CA THR A 55 -0.77 -9.98 -8.35
C THR A 55 -1.81 -10.84 -9.03
N LYS A 56 -1.49 -12.13 -9.23
CA LYS A 56 -2.42 -13.11 -9.81
C LYS A 56 -3.65 -13.30 -8.92
N VAL A 57 -4.80 -13.58 -9.55
CA VAL A 57 -6.05 -13.85 -8.82
C VAL A 57 -5.91 -15.01 -7.84
N SER A 58 -5.18 -16.07 -8.21
CA SER A 58 -4.91 -17.22 -7.33
C SER A 58 -4.29 -16.83 -5.99
N LEU A 59 -3.45 -15.79 -5.95
CA LEU A 59 -2.81 -15.32 -4.72
C LEU A 59 -3.78 -14.53 -3.82
N PHE A 60 -4.79 -13.86 -4.38
CA PHE A 60 -5.87 -13.29 -3.58
C PHE A 60 -6.76 -14.39 -2.99
N GLN A 61 -7.06 -15.45 -3.75
CA GLN A 61 -7.75 -16.62 -3.21
C GLN A 61 -6.96 -17.30 -2.08
N ALA A 62 -5.65 -17.47 -2.26
CA ALA A 62 -4.78 -18.03 -1.25
C ALA A 62 -4.79 -17.18 0.04
N PHE A 63 -4.75 -15.85 -0.12
CA PHE A 63 -4.90 -14.91 1.01
C PHE A 63 -6.22 -15.12 1.76
N ALA A 64 -7.35 -15.19 1.04
CA ALA A 64 -8.67 -15.34 1.66
C ALA A 64 -8.84 -16.67 2.41
N LYS A 65 -8.16 -17.74 1.97
CA LYS A 65 -8.29 -19.08 2.57
C LYS A 65 -7.19 -19.37 3.60
N ALA A 66 -6.32 -18.40 3.88
CA ALA A 66 -5.07 -18.64 4.58
C ALA A 66 -5.26 -19.06 6.05
N THR A 67 -6.33 -18.61 6.70
CA THR A 67 -6.55 -18.84 8.14
C THR A 67 -7.95 -19.41 8.39
N GLN A 68 -8.10 -20.16 9.48
CA GLN A 68 -9.36 -20.75 9.93
C GLN A 68 -10.48 -19.69 10.14
N PRO A 69 -10.24 -18.53 10.80
CA PRO A 69 -11.22 -17.46 10.91
C PRO A 69 -11.71 -16.97 9.55
N PHE A 70 -10.83 -16.83 8.55
CA PHE A 70 -11.27 -16.40 7.23
C PHE A 70 -12.12 -17.47 6.52
N GLN A 71 -11.73 -18.75 6.62
CA GLN A 71 -12.52 -19.85 6.06
C GLN A 71 -13.93 -19.88 6.67
N LYS A 72 -14.05 -19.74 8.01
CA LYS A 72 -15.35 -19.61 8.69
C LYS A 72 -16.18 -18.42 8.18
N VAL A 73 -15.56 -17.28 7.92
CA VAL A 73 -16.26 -16.13 7.32
C VAL A 73 -16.78 -16.47 5.93
N ILE A 74 -15.95 -17.07 5.09
CA ILE A 74 -16.32 -17.45 3.72
C ILE A 74 -17.49 -18.43 3.74
N ASP A 75 -17.41 -19.48 4.55
CA ASP A 75 -18.43 -20.54 4.64
C ASP A 75 -19.78 -20.02 5.14
N ASN A 76 -19.77 -19.01 6.02
CA ASN A 76 -20.98 -18.40 6.57
C ASN A 76 -21.51 -17.22 5.74
N THR A 77 -20.82 -16.83 4.66
CA THR A 77 -21.25 -15.72 3.80
C THR A 77 -22.14 -16.23 2.68
N LYS A 78 -23.41 -15.80 2.66
CA LYS A 78 -24.37 -16.15 1.59
C LYS A 78 -23.82 -15.84 0.20
N THR A 79 -24.12 -16.70 -0.76
CA THR A 79 -23.70 -16.55 -2.16
C THR A 79 -24.85 -15.96 -3.01
N PRO A 80 -24.55 -15.14 -4.05
CA PRO A 80 -23.22 -14.71 -4.50
C PRO A 80 -22.60 -13.61 -3.63
N ASN A 81 -21.28 -13.63 -3.48
CA ASN A 81 -20.49 -12.68 -2.68
C ASN A 81 -19.12 -12.39 -3.31
N ALA A 82 -18.32 -11.52 -2.67
CA ALA A 82 -16.98 -11.13 -3.16
C ALA A 82 -16.05 -12.33 -3.40
N PHE A 83 -16.07 -13.34 -2.53
CA PHE A 83 -15.25 -14.55 -2.66
C PHE A 83 -15.62 -15.36 -3.90
N THR A 84 -16.92 -15.59 -4.12
CA THR A 84 -17.40 -16.31 -5.30
C THR A 84 -17.17 -15.54 -6.60
N LYS A 85 -17.20 -14.21 -6.58
CA LYS A 85 -16.85 -13.37 -7.73
C LYS A 85 -15.37 -13.52 -8.08
N LEU A 86 -14.49 -13.39 -7.10
CA LEU A 86 -13.04 -13.57 -7.27
C LEU A 86 -12.70 -14.99 -7.76
N ALA A 87 -13.42 -16.00 -7.28
CA ALA A 87 -13.20 -17.40 -7.68
C ALA A 87 -13.59 -17.72 -9.13
N LYS A 88 -14.46 -16.91 -9.74
CA LYS A 88 -14.89 -17.06 -11.15
C LYS A 88 -13.94 -16.40 -12.16
N LEU A 89 -13.00 -15.58 -11.69
CA LEU A 89 -12.00 -14.96 -12.57
C LEU A 89 -10.93 -15.99 -12.98
N ASP A 90 -10.18 -15.67 -14.02
CA ASP A 90 -9.01 -16.46 -14.41
C ASP A 90 -7.94 -16.40 -13.31
N GLN A 91 -7.60 -17.56 -12.76
CA GLN A 91 -6.70 -17.68 -11.61
C GLN A 91 -5.24 -17.39 -11.96
N GLU A 92 -4.86 -17.54 -13.23
CA GLU A 92 -3.50 -17.30 -13.71
C GLU A 92 -3.28 -15.87 -14.24
N SER A 93 -4.36 -15.10 -14.36
CA SER A 93 -4.34 -13.70 -14.77
C SER A 93 -4.37 -12.73 -13.58
N THR A 94 -4.24 -11.45 -13.87
CA THR A 94 -4.45 -10.34 -12.92
C THR A 94 -5.90 -9.85 -12.99
N CYS A 95 -6.30 -9.00 -12.05
CA CYS A 95 -7.63 -8.38 -12.03
C CYS A 95 -7.55 -6.93 -11.57
N THR A 96 -8.64 -6.15 -11.61
CA THR A 96 -8.62 -4.85 -10.91
C THR A 96 -8.55 -5.08 -9.40
N LEU A 97 -7.87 -4.19 -8.67
CA LEU A 97 -7.77 -4.27 -7.22
C LEU A 97 -9.12 -4.10 -6.52
N GLY A 98 -10.17 -3.64 -7.22
CA GLY A 98 -11.54 -3.63 -6.72
C GLY A 98 -12.03 -5.01 -6.24
N PHE A 99 -11.69 -6.09 -6.95
CA PHE A 99 -12.03 -7.46 -6.53
C PHE A 99 -11.33 -7.85 -5.23
N ALA A 100 -10.04 -7.52 -5.10
CA ALA A 100 -9.27 -7.78 -3.89
C ALA A 100 -9.75 -6.91 -2.71
N ALA A 101 -10.15 -5.66 -2.96
CA ALA A 101 -10.75 -4.79 -1.97
C ALA A 101 -12.09 -5.34 -1.45
N ASP A 102 -12.95 -5.84 -2.34
CA ASP A 102 -14.23 -6.43 -1.94
C ASP A 102 -14.05 -7.71 -1.14
N MET A 103 -13.06 -8.53 -1.52
CA MET A 103 -12.67 -9.71 -0.74
C MET A 103 -12.22 -9.32 0.68
N VAL A 104 -11.35 -8.32 0.82
CA VAL A 104 -10.89 -7.86 2.14
C VAL A 104 -12.04 -7.28 2.96
N ARG A 105 -12.93 -6.49 2.35
CA ARG A 105 -14.13 -5.99 3.03
C ARG A 105 -15.03 -7.13 3.53
N GLY A 106 -15.29 -8.13 2.68
CA GLY A 106 -16.07 -9.31 3.09
C GLY A 106 -15.45 -10.06 4.26
N LEU A 107 -14.12 -10.16 4.32
CA LEU A 107 -13.42 -10.72 5.47
C LEU A 107 -13.59 -9.83 6.71
N THR A 108 -13.35 -8.53 6.58
CA THR A 108 -13.52 -7.54 7.66
C THR A 108 -14.92 -7.62 8.28
N ASP A 109 -15.97 -7.58 7.45
CA ASP A 109 -17.37 -7.63 7.90
C ASP A 109 -17.69 -8.93 8.67
N GLY A 110 -17.07 -10.04 8.28
CA GLY A 110 -17.24 -11.32 8.97
C GLY A 110 -16.47 -11.41 10.28
N LEU A 111 -15.23 -10.91 10.32
CA LEU A 111 -14.39 -10.90 11.52
C LEU A 111 -14.95 -9.98 12.61
N MET A 112 -15.50 -8.83 12.23
CA MET A 112 -16.14 -7.90 13.20
C MET A 112 -17.35 -8.49 13.93
N LYS A 113 -17.91 -9.60 13.43
CA LYS A 113 -19.04 -10.31 14.06
C LYS A 113 -18.61 -11.41 15.03
N MET A 114 -17.30 -11.68 15.14
CA MET A 114 -16.77 -12.66 16.09
C MET A 114 -16.76 -12.07 17.50
N GLU A 115 -17.12 -12.88 18.49
CA GLU A 115 -17.22 -12.45 19.91
C GLU A 115 -15.87 -12.00 20.48
N GLU A 116 -14.77 -12.51 19.92
CA GLU A 116 -13.41 -12.18 20.30
C GLU A 116 -12.94 -10.83 19.71
N VAL A 117 -13.73 -10.18 18.85
CA VAL A 117 -13.33 -8.93 18.19
C VAL A 117 -14.12 -7.76 18.75
N TYR A 118 -13.41 -6.82 19.36
CA TYR A 118 -13.96 -5.50 19.66
C TYR A 118 -13.54 -4.49 18.59
N ALA A 119 -14.45 -4.17 17.69
CA ALA A 119 -14.20 -3.19 16.64
C ALA A 119 -14.45 -1.76 17.12
N CYS A 120 -13.47 -0.88 16.89
CA CYS A 120 -13.53 0.53 17.26
C CYS A 120 -13.34 1.40 16.01
N HIS A 121 -14.40 2.11 15.62
CA HIS A 121 -14.37 3.05 14.50
C HIS A 121 -13.69 4.35 14.93
N GLY A 122 -12.42 4.52 14.59
CA GLY A 122 -11.65 5.67 15.03
C GLY A 122 -10.15 5.57 14.76
N PHE A 123 -9.39 6.35 15.52
CA PHE A 123 -7.94 6.45 15.41
C PHE A 123 -7.28 6.35 16.77
N VAL A 124 -6.13 5.69 16.82
CA VAL A 124 -5.25 5.77 18.00
C VAL A 124 -4.60 7.15 18.01
N LYS A 125 -4.77 7.88 19.12
CA LYS A 125 -4.11 9.16 19.35
C LYS A 125 -2.73 8.96 19.94
N SER A 126 -2.65 8.13 20.98
CA SER A 126 -1.40 7.84 21.68
C SER A 126 -1.40 6.42 22.24
N ALA A 127 -0.20 5.88 22.45
CA ALA A 127 -0.01 4.70 23.27
C ALA A 127 1.22 4.86 24.17
N ASN A 128 1.07 4.51 25.44
CA ASN A 128 2.13 4.56 26.43
C ASN A 128 2.46 3.16 26.93
N LEU A 129 3.73 2.77 26.82
CA LEU A 129 4.25 1.55 27.44
C LEU A 129 4.66 1.84 28.89
N ASN A 130 4.09 1.09 29.82
CA ASN A 130 4.58 0.97 31.18
C ASN A 130 5.66 -0.13 31.23
N GLU A 131 6.91 0.24 31.45
CA GLU A 131 8.04 -0.71 31.38
C GLU A 131 8.00 -1.77 32.49
N THR A 132 7.57 -1.39 33.70
CA THR A 132 7.51 -2.33 34.84
C THR A 132 6.51 -3.46 34.62
N THR A 133 5.39 -3.17 33.96
CA THR A 133 4.32 -4.15 33.72
C THR A 133 4.35 -4.71 32.30
N SER A 134 5.14 -4.12 31.40
CA SER A 134 5.11 -4.39 29.95
C SER A 134 3.72 -4.28 29.32
N ASN A 135 2.88 -3.39 29.87
CA ASN A 135 1.54 -3.12 29.33
C ASN A 135 1.51 -1.77 28.60
N TRP A 136 0.78 -1.77 27.50
CA TRP A 136 0.43 -0.60 26.72
C TRP A 136 -0.92 -0.06 27.18
N THR A 137 -0.97 1.25 27.47
CA THR A 137 -2.21 2.01 27.63
C THR A 137 -2.42 2.84 26.36
N ILE A 138 -3.53 2.59 25.66
CA ILE A 138 -3.83 3.12 24.33
C ILE A 138 -5.02 4.04 24.42
N SER A 139 -4.88 5.26 23.90
CA SER A 139 -5.93 6.26 23.82
C SER A 139 -6.52 6.31 22.41
N ILE A 140 -7.82 6.11 22.32
CA ILE A 140 -8.56 5.97 21.06
C ILE A 140 -9.56 7.12 20.94
N LYS A 141 -9.48 7.85 19.83
CA LYS A 141 -10.51 8.81 19.43
C LYS A 141 -11.50 8.10 18.53
N GLN A 142 -12.69 7.82 19.04
CA GLN A 142 -13.79 7.29 18.25
C GLN A 142 -14.34 8.36 17.29
N ASN A 143 -14.84 7.95 16.13
CA ASN A 143 -15.46 8.87 15.18
C ASN A 143 -16.77 9.48 15.72
N SER A 144 -17.49 8.75 16.57
CA SER A 144 -18.81 9.13 17.09
C SER A 144 -18.78 9.90 18.40
N SER A 145 -17.60 10.11 19.00
CA SER A 145 -17.47 10.71 20.33
C SER A 145 -16.32 11.70 20.39
N GLU A 146 -16.50 12.77 21.15
CA GLU A 146 -15.40 13.68 21.47
C GLU A 146 -14.48 13.11 22.57
N ASP A 147 -14.99 12.20 23.39
CA ASP A 147 -14.22 11.58 24.48
C ASP A 147 -13.23 10.54 23.96
N LEU A 148 -12.15 10.36 24.71
CA LEU A 148 -11.14 9.33 24.45
C LEU A 148 -11.50 8.05 25.20
N GLU A 149 -11.55 6.93 24.46
CA GLU A 149 -11.61 5.59 25.05
C GLU A 149 -10.20 5.11 25.39
N THR A 150 -10.04 4.42 26.52
CA THR A 150 -8.75 3.87 26.95
C THR A 150 -8.80 2.35 26.99
N VAL A 151 -7.80 1.73 26.35
CA VAL A 151 -7.60 0.28 26.31
C VAL A 151 -6.22 -0.09 26.83
N GLU A 152 -6.12 -1.16 27.61
CA GLU A 152 -4.87 -1.76 28.06
C GLU A 152 -4.62 -3.10 27.37
N THR A 153 -3.37 -3.33 26.95
CA THR A 153 -2.97 -4.58 26.30
C THR A 153 -1.49 -4.87 26.49
N THR A 154 -1.08 -6.11 26.28
CA THR A 154 0.34 -6.51 26.18
C THR A 154 0.86 -6.46 24.75
N ARG A 155 0.00 -6.30 23.74
CA ARG A 155 0.38 -6.36 22.32
C ARG A 155 -0.26 -5.26 21.50
N LEU A 156 0.54 -4.37 20.92
CA LEU A 156 0.14 -3.32 19.99
C LEU A 156 0.74 -3.60 18.61
N ILE A 157 -0.13 -3.84 17.62
CA ILE A 157 0.26 -4.14 16.24
C ILE A 157 -0.14 -2.98 15.33
N LEU A 158 0.84 -2.36 14.67
CA LEU A 158 0.66 -1.21 13.77
C LEU A 158 0.58 -1.68 12.31
N CYS A 159 -0.59 -1.50 11.70
CA CYS A 159 -0.86 -1.75 10.27
C CYS A 159 -1.36 -0.47 9.57
N THR A 160 -0.67 0.65 9.83
CA THR A 160 -1.13 2.02 9.53
C THR A 160 -1.11 2.41 8.05
N GLY A 161 -0.48 1.60 7.20
CA GLY A 161 -0.40 1.84 5.76
C GLY A 161 0.53 2.99 5.36
N SER A 162 0.44 3.36 4.08
CA SER A 162 1.31 4.36 3.45
C SER A 162 0.53 5.19 2.42
N PHE A 163 1.10 6.32 2.02
CA PHE A 163 0.56 7.28 1.06
C PHE A 163 1.60 7.53 -0.05
N PRO A 164 1.20 7.92 -1.27
CA PRO A 164 2.16 8.37 -2.28
C PRO A 164 3.10 9.44 -1.70
N THR A 165 4.40 9.29 -1.94
CA THR A 165 5.39 10.22 -1.42
C THR A 165 5.22 11.59 -2.07
N ALA A 166 4.95 12.61 -1.24
CA ALA A 166 4.95 14.01 -1.67
C ALA A 166 6.37 14.57 -1.63
N ALA A 167 7.03 14.71 -2.78
CA ALA A 167 8.33 15.37 -2.89
C ALA A 167 8.15 16.84 -3.28
N PRO A 168 9.12 17.73 -3.02
CA PRO A 168 9.11 19.08 -3.59
C PRO A 168 9.05 19.05 -5.13
N ILE A 169 8.49 20.11 -5.74
CA ILE A 169 8.61 20.28 -7.19
C ILE A 169 10.08 20.56 -7.49
N PRO A 170 10.74 19.84 -8.42
CA PRO A 170 12.20 19.93 -8.60
C PRO A 170 12.72 21.33 -8.97
N VAL A 171 11.89 22.16 -9.61
CA VAL A 171 12.23 23.54 -9.98
C VAL A 171 11.37 24.49 -9.15
N PRO A 172 11.95 25.21 -8.17
CA PRO A 172 11.22 26.16 -7.34
C PRO A 172 10.60 27.30 -8.15
N GLY A 173 9.43 27.78 -7.71
CA GLY A 173 8.78 28.95 -8.31
C GLY A 173 8.02 28.70 -9.63
N LEU A 174 8.02 27.47 -10.16
CA LEU A 174 7.18 27.14 -11.31
C LEU A 174 5.68 27.17 -10.93
N ALA A 175 4.87 27.74 -11.81
CA ALA A 175 3.42 27.71 -11.75
C ALA A 175 2.85 26.36 -12.26
N ILE A 176 3.45 25.25 -11.84
CA ILE A 176 3.04 23.88 -12.18
C ILE A 176 2.21 23.30 -11.04
N GLN A 177 1.07 22.69 -11.38
CA GLN A 177 0.17 22.09 -10.39
C GLN A 177 0.54 20.64 -10.12
N ARG A 178 0.40 20.19 -8.88
CA ARG A 178 0.51 18.76 -8.58
C ARG A 178 -0.77 18.06 -9.01
N LEU A 179 -0.61 16.97 -9.75
CA LEU A 179 -1.68 16.04 -10.03
C LEU A 179 -1.42 14.78 -9.21
N ASP A 180 -2.24 14.57 -8.18
CA ASP A 180 -2.03 13.53 -7.19
C ASP A 180 -2.01 12.13 -7.82
N LEU A 181 -1.03 11.31 -7.44
CA LEU A 181 -0.86 9.97 -8.00
C LEU A 181 -2.12 9.11 -7.83
N ASP A 182 -2.84 9.27 -6.72
CA ASP A 182 -4.12 8.59 -6.49
C ASP A 182 -5.17 8.91 -7.56
N THR A 183 -5.29 10.18 -7.94
CA THR A 183 -6.23 10.63 -8.96
C THR A 183 -5.82 10.08 -10.33
N VAL A 184 -4.52 10.12 -10.65
CA VAL A 184 -4.00 9.63 -11.95
C VAL A 184 -4.18 8.12 -12.11
N LEU A 185 -4.14 7.36 -11.03
CA LEU A 185 -4.34 5.92 -11.04
C LEU A 185 -5.82 5.50 -11.10
N LYS A 186 -6.75 6.47 -11.11
CA LYS A 186 -8.20 6.25 -11.19
C LYS A 186 -8.77 6.90 -12.45
N PRO A 187 -8.83 6.16 -13.58
CA PRO A 187 -9.24 6.70 -14.88
C PRO A 187 -10.54 7.51 -14.85
N THR A 188 -11.56 7.07 -14.12
CA THR A 188 -12.84 7.80 -14.03
C THR A 188 -12.69 9.20 -13.42
N GLU A 189 -11.85 9.34 -12.39
CA GLU A 189 -11.60 10.61 -11.70
C GLU A 189 -10.62 11.48 -12.48
N LEU A 190 -9.58 10.86 -13.05
CA LEU A 190 -8.60 11.55 -13.88
C LEU A 190 -9.26 12.27 -15.06
N ALA A 191 -10.19 11.59 -15.75
CA ALA A 191 -10.91 12.15 -16.91
C ALA A 191 -11.67 13.45 -16.58
N GLN A 192 -12.14 13.60 -15.33
CA GLN A 192 -12.89 14.76 -14.87
C GLN A 192 -11.99 15.85 -14.27
N THR A 193 -10.78 15.47 -13.84
CA THR A 193 -9.86 16.37 -13.11
C THR A 193 -9.08 17.29 -14.06
N ILE A 194 -8.65 16.77 -15.21
CA ILE A 194 -7.85 17.54 -16.17
C ILE A 194 -8.75 18.12 -17.28
N PRO A 195 -8.57 19.40 -17.67
CA PRO A 195 -9.34 20.03 -18.74
C PRO A 195 -9.16 19.30 -20.07
N SER A 196 -10.26 19.10 -20.82
CA SER A 196 -10.26 18.47 -22.15
C SER A 196 -10.40 19.47 -23.30
N ASP A 197 -10.77 20.71 -23.00
CA ASP A 197 -11.13 21.77 -23.96
C ASP A 197 -9.93 22.64 -24.39
N ARG A 198 -8.75 22.43 -23.78
CA ARG A 198 -7.53 23.17 -24.09
C ARG A 198 -6.29 22.26 -24.06
N PRO A 199 -5.17 22.69 -24.68
CA PRO A 199 -3.89 21.98 -24.53
C PRO A 199 -3.49 21.86 -23.07
N ILE A 200 -3.09 20.65 -22.67
CA ILE A 200 -2.59 20.34 -21.33
C ILE A 200 -1.32 19.50 -21.47
N SER A 201 -0.29 19.85 -20.72
CA SER A 201 0.96 19.08 -20.63
C SER A 201 1.17 18.55 -19.22
N VAL A 202 1.40 17.24 -19.11
CA VAL A 202 1.60 16.54 -17.83
C VAL A 202 3.02 15.97 -17.76
N ALA A 203 3.80 16.42 -16.78
CA ALA A 203 5.07 15.82 -16.41
C ALA A 203 4.85 14.58 -15.53
N ILE A 204 5.55 13.48 -15.82
CA ILE A 204 5.54 12.27 -14.99
C ILE A 204 6.96 11.95 -14.58
N VAL A 205 7.21 11.89 -13.27
CA VAL A 205 8.51 11.54 -12.69
C VAL A 205 8.45 10.13 -12.12
N GLY A 206 9.31 9.24 -12.62
CA GLY A 206 9.42 7.85 -12.18
C GLY A 206 9.20 6.84 -13.32
N ALA A 207 9.65 5.60 -13.13
CA ALA A 207 9.59 4.55 -14.15
C ALA A 207 9.15 3.18 -13.61
N SER A 208 8.64 3.15 -12.37
CA SER A 208 8.12 1.94 -11.72
C SER A 208 6.63 1.75 -12.02
N HIS A 209 6.04 0.70 -11.47
CA HIS A 209 4.68 0.25 -11.78
C HIS A 209 3.61 1.38 -11.80
N SER A 210 3.54 2.21 -10.76
CA SER A 210 2.57 3.32 -10.70
C SER A 210 2.80 4.39 -11.78
N ALA A 211 4.06 4.66 -12.15
CA ALA A 211 4.38 5.62 -13.20
C ALA A 211 3.91 5.11 -14.57
N ILE A 212 4.12 3.81 -14.84
CA ILE A 212 3.70 3.19 -16.09
C ILE A 212 2.19 3.14 -16.21
N LEU A 213 1.46 2.87 -15.12
CA LEU A 213 0.00 2.95 -15.11
C LEU A 213 -0.51 4.38 -15.27
N ALA A 214 0.18 5.37 -14.70
CA ALA A 214 -0.14 6.78 -14.93
C ALA A 214 0.01 7.16 -16.42
N ILE A 215 1.11 6.74 -17.05
CA ILE A 215 1.34 6.93 -18.50
C ILE A 215 0.24 6.24 -19.30
N LEU A 216 -0.11 4.99 -18.96
CA LEU A 216 -1.17 4.24 -19.63
C LEU A 216 -2.51 5.00 -19.59
N ASN A 217 -2.92 5.44 -18.40
CA ASN A 217 -4.19 6.15 -18.21
C ASN A 217 -4.22 7.47 -18.98
N LEU A 218 -3.15 8.28 -18.89
CA LEU A 218 -3.05 9.55 -19.62
C LEU A 218 -3.00 9.34 -21.14
N THR A 219 -2.28 8.31 -21.61
CA THR A 219 -2.24 7.94 -23.03
C THR A 219 -3.64 7.57 -23.54
N GLN A 220 -4.40 6.81 -22.75
CA GLN A 220 -5.78 6.43 -23.10
C GLN A 220 -6.70 7.65 -23.14
N LEU A 221 -6.60 8.59 -22.18
CA LEU A 221 -7.36 9.83 -22.22
C LEU A 221 -7.02 10.66 -23.45
N ALA A 222 -5.74 10.77 -23.79
CA ALA A 222 -5.30 11.51 -24.98
C ALA A 222 -5.90 10.97 -26.29
N GLN A 223 -6.25 9.68 -26.32
CA GLN A 223 -6.84 9.03 -27.49
C GLN A 223 -8.37 9.11 -27.53
N THR A 224 -9.02 9.44 -26.41
CA THR A 224 -10.47 9.29 -26.25
C THR A 224 -11.17 10.62 -25.98
N SER A 225 -10.78 11.33 -24.93
CA SER A 225 -11.47 12.54 -24.45
C SER A 225 -10.60 13.79 -24.39
N HIS A 226 -9.27 13.65 -24.42
CA HIS A 226 -8.32 14.76 -24.21
C HIS A 226 -7.29 14.85 -25.36
N PRO A 227 -7.71 15.07 -26.62
CA PRO A 227 -6.83 14.96 -27.80
C PRO A 227 -5.62 15.91 -27.80
N LEU A 228 -5.71 17.00 -27.03
CA LEU A 228 -4.65 18.00 -26.89
C LEU A 228 -3.70 17.73 -25.72
N LEU A 229 -3.89 16.62 -24.99
CA LEU A 229 -3.02 16.21 -23.89
C LEU A 229 -1.65 15.77 -24.41
N ARG A 230 -0.58 16.23 -23.76
CA ARG A 230 0.81 15.80 -23.99
C ARG A 230 1.46 15.37 -22.69
N ILE A 231 2.40 14.44 -22.79
CA ILE A 231 3.07 13.82 -21.65
C ILE A 231 4.58 14.02 -21.77
N SER A 232 5.21 14.49 -20.70
CA SER A 232 6.68 14.55 -20.55
C SER A 232 7.11 13.55 -19.49
N TRP A 233 7.73 12.45 -19.89
CA TRP A 233 8.11 11.36 -18.98
C TRP A 233 9.59 11.41 -18.62
N PHE A 234 9.90 11.71 -17.36
CA PHE A 234 11.25 11.80 -16.82
C PHE A 234 11.66 10.47 -16.18
N THR A 235 12.71 9.85 -16.72
CA THR A 235 13.23 8.55 -16.24
C THR A 235 14.74 8.56 -16.05
N ARG A 236 15.23 7.87 -15.02
CA ARG A 236 16.68 7.77 -14.69
C ARG A 236 17.33 6.47 -15.16
N HIS A 237 16.54 5.50 -15.57
CA HIS A 237 17.03 4.17 -15.94
C HIS A 237 16.08 3.48 -16.93
N PRO A 238 16.57 2.46 -17.64
CA PRO A 238 15.72 1.57 -18.43
C PRO A 238 14.61 0.93 -17.59
N LEU A 239 13.53 0.53 -18.27
CA LEU A 239 12.44 -0.20 -17.64
C LEU A 239 12.94 -1.55 -17.11
N ARG A 240 12.45 -1.93 -15.93
CA ARG A 240 12.83 -3.18 -15.27
C ARG A 240 11.60 -4.06 -15.13
N TYR A 241 11.70 -5.29 -15.62
CA TYR A 241 10.63 -6.27 -15.56
C TYR A 241 10.89 -7.29 -14.46
N ALA A 242 9.81 -7.85 -13.93
CA ALA A 242 9.90 -9.04 -13.11
C ALA A 242 10.20 -10.25 -14.00
N GLU A 243 11.16 -11.08 -13.59
CA GLU A 243 11.57 -12.25 -14.35
C GLU A 243 11.26 -13.51 -13.54
N TYR A 244 10.38 -14.36 -14.07
CA TYR A 244 9.99 -15.61 -13.42
C TYR A 244 11.14 -16.62 -13.53
N GLN A 245 11.55 -17.16 -12.39
CA GLN A 245 12.58 -18.18 -12.23
C GLN A 245 11.94 -19.44 -11.65
N ASP A 246 12.72 -20.51 -11.50
CA ASP A 246 12.23 -21.73 -10.85
C ASP A 246 11.98 -21.48 -9.35
N GLY A 247 10.71 -21.37 -8.95
CA GLY A 247 10.28 -21.18 -7.57
C GLY A 247 10.40 -19.75 -7.00
N TRP A 248 10.92 -18.77 -7.75
CA TRP A 248 11.03 -17.37 -7.31
C TRP A 248 10.93 -16.37 -8.47
N ILE A 249 10.91 -15.07 -8.16
CA ILE A 249 10.78 -14.00 -9.15
C ILE A 249 11.90 -12.98 -8.90
N LEU A 250 12.72 -12.71 -9.91
CA LEU A 250 13.71 -11.63 -9.84
C LEU A 250 13.00 -10.29 -10.01
N ARG A 251 13.34 -9.33 -9.14
CA ARG A 251 12.65 -8.02 -9.03
C ARG A 251 11.16 -8.21 -8.76
N ASP A 252 10.82 -9.06 -7.80
CA ASP A 252 9.43 -9.40 -7.47
C ASP A 252 8.65 -8.19 -6.92
N ASN A 253 9.33 -7.24 -6.29
CA ASN A 253 8.70 -6.04 -5.71
C ASN A 253 8.94 -4.78 -6.54
N THR A 254 10.03 -4.75 -7.31
CA THR A 254 10.46 -3.56 -8.06
C THR A 254 10.24 -3.67 -9.57
N GLY A 255 10.05 -4.87 -10.11
CA GLY A 255 9.85 -5.12 -11.54
C GLY A 255 8.40 -4.96 -12.01
N LEU A 256 8.23 -4.52 -13.25
CA LEU A 256 6.93 -4.44 -13.91
C LEU A 256 6.33 -5.84 -14.14
N LYS A 257 5.00 -5.94 -13.96
CA LYS A 257 4.19 -7.15 -14.15
C LYS A 257 2.82 -6.81 -14.70
N GLY A 258 2.11 -7.82 -15.23
CA GLY A 258 0.74 -7.70 -15.71
C GLY A 258 0.60 -6.57 -16.73
N LEU A 259 -0.54 -5.87 -16.69
CA LEU A 259 -0.87 -4.84 -17.67
C LEU A 259 0.19 -3.74 -17.81
N ALA A 260 0.86 -3.35 -16.72
CA ALA A 260 1.92 -2.35 -16.81
C ALA A 260 3.14 -2.87 -17.58
N ALA A 261 3.52 -4.14 -17.40
CA ALA A 261 4.61 -4.74 -18.16
C ALA A 261 4.25 -4.87 -19.65
N ASP A 262 3.02 -5.33 -19.94
CA ASP A 262 2.56 -5.53 -21.31
C ASP A 262 2.49 -4.20 -22.07
N PHE A 263 1.95 -3.16 -21.42
CA PHE A 263 1.93 -1.80 -21.96
C PHE A 263 3.34 -1.26 -22.17
N ALA A 264 4.23 -1.39 -21.17
CA ALA A 264 5.61 -0.94 -21.29
C ALA A 264 6.33 -1.57 -22.49
N ARG A 265 6.25 -2.90 -22.63
CA ARG A 265 6.90 -3.64 -23.73
C ARG A 265 6.38 -3.28 -25.10
N SER A 266 5.09 -2.96 -25.21
CA SER A 266 4.44 -2.68 -26.49
C SER A 266 4.51 -1.20 -26.89
N GLU A 267 4.59 -0.28 -25.92
CA GLU A 267 4.36 1.14 -26.17
C GLU A 267 5.50 2.06 -25.70
N LEU A 268 6.33 1.65 -24.74
CA LEU A 268 7.30 2.54 -24.06
C LEU A 268 8.78 2.18 -24.23
N GLU A 269 9.08 0.97 -24.71
CA GLU A 269 10.46 0.60 -25.06
C GLU A 269 11.03 1.49 -26.16
N ASP A 270 12.34 1.71 -26.16
CA ASP A 270 12.98 2.69 -27.05
C ASP A 270 12.78 2.38 -28.55
N ASP A 271 12.71 1.10 -28.92
CA ASP A 271 12.43 0.66 -30.28
C ASP A 271 10.94 0.71 -30.65
N LYS A 272 10.05 0.80 -29.65
CA LYS A 272 8.59 0.85 -29.84
C LYS A 272 8.05 2.26 -29.81
N LEU A 273 8.48 3.05 -28.83
CA LEU A 273 7.92 4.36 -28.49
C LEU A 273 7.75 5.27 -29.70
N PRO A 274 8.73 5.45 -30.63
CA PRO A 274 8.58 6.36 -31.76
C PRO A 274 7.40 6.04 -32.71
N THR A 275 6.95 4.79 -32.76
CA THR A 275 5.86 4.33 -33.64
C THR A 275 4.59 3.95 -32.88
N SER A 276 4.66 3.94 -31.54
CA SER A 276 3.59 3.48 -30.68
C SER A 276 2.48 4.52 -30.56
N ARG A 277 1.35 4.11 -29.98
CA ARG A 277 0.27 5.05 -29.68
C ARG A 277 0.67 6.00 -28.55
N ALA A 278 1.45 5.53 -27.58
CA ALA A 278 2.01 6.38 -26.53
C ALA A 278 2.95 7.45 -27.12
N GLY A 279 3.85 7.11 -28.05
CA GLY A 279 4.80 8.08 -28.61
C GLY A 279 4.18 9.23 -29.42
N LYS A 280 2.92 9.09 -29.85
CA LYS A 280 2.18 10.21 -30.47
C LYS A 280 1.88 11.35 -29.50
N VAL A 281 1.86 11.07 -28.20
CA VAL A 281 1.46 12.02 -27.16
C VAL A 281 2.52 12.18 -26.06
N LEU A 282 3.48 11.25 -25.98
CA LEU A 282 4.50 11.19 -24.95
C LEU A 282 5.89 11.46 -25.51
N THR A 283 6.63 12.34 -24.83
CA THR A 283 8.07 12.52 -25.00
C THR A 283 8.79 11.93 -23.80
N LYS A 284 9.71 10.99 -24.06
CA LYS A 284 10.60 10.43 -23.04
C LYS A 284 11.81 11.35 -22.85
N ILE A 285 12.10 11.68 -21.59
CA ILE A 285 13.18 12.57 -21.16
C ILE A 285 14.15 11.76 -20.31
N ASP A 286 15.37 11.62 -20.79
CA ASP A 286 16.43 10.87 -20.11
C ASP A 286 17.10 11.74 -19.03
N CYS A 287 16.93 11.33 -17.78
CA CYS A 287 17.53 11.92 -16.59
C CYS A 287 18.66 11.03 -16.02
N ALA A 288 19.16 10.06 -16.78
CA ALA A 288 20.32 9.26 -16.38
C ALA A 288 21.60 10.12 -16.31
N GLY A 289 22.57 9.65 -15.53
CA GLY A 289 23.90 10.29 -15.43
C GLY A 289 24.09 11.27 -14.25
N GLY A 290 23.16 11.28 -13.29
CA GLY A 290 23.34 11.94 -12.00
C GLY A 290 22.50 13.20 -11.80
N GLN A 291 22.61 13.80 -10.62
CA GLN A 291 21.73 14.89 -10.16
C GLN A 291 21.84 16.16 -11.03
N GLU A 292 23.01 16.47 -11.57
CA GLU A 292 23.21 17.64 -12.43
C GLU A 292 22.43 17.52 -13.73
N ILE A 293 22.54 16.38 -14.42
CA ILE A 293 21.81 16.11 -15.67
C ILE A 293 20.31 16.07 -15.39
N GLU A 294 19.88 15.37 -14.35
CA GLU A 294 18.47 15.30 -13.93
C GLU A 294 17.91 16.72 -13.69
N SER A 295 18.64 17.55 -12.93
CA SER A 295 18.26 18.95 -12.68
C SER A 295 18.17 19.76 -13.97
N ALA A 296 19.12 19.61 -14.89
CA ALA A 296 19.11 20.31 -16.17
C ALA A 296 17.89 19.92 -17.03
N GLN A 297 17.50 18.64 -17.04
CA GLN A 297 16.28 18.20 -17.72
C GLN A 297 15.03 18.82 -17.10
N TYR A 298 14.94 18.85 -15.76
CA TYR A 298 13.79 19.47 -15.09
C TYR A 298 13.68 20.96 -15.43
N HIS A 299 14.77 21.73 -15.36
CA HIS A 299 14.78 23.15 -15.71
C HIS A 299 14.40 23.40 -17.17
N LYS A 300 14.77 22.47 -18.07
CA LYS A 300 14.47 22.59 -19.49
C LYS A 300 12.99 22.32 -19.81
N TYR A 301 12.39 21.28 -19.23
CA TYR A 301 11.10 20.77 -19.68
C TYR A 301 9.92 21.04 -18.74
N LEU A 302 10.13 21.14 -17.42
CA LEU A 302 9.03 21.41 -16.48
C LEU A 302 8.35 22.78 -16.68
N PRO A 303 9.03 23.86 -17.12
CA PRO A 303 8.35 25.15 -17.34
C PRO A 303 7.22 25.09 -18.39
N ALA A 304 7.22 24.09 -19.27
CA ALA A 304 6.20 23.89 -20.29
C ALA A 304 5.07 22.93 -19.86
N CYS A 305 5.06 22.48 -18.60
CA CYS A 305 4.07 21.54 -18.08
C CYS A 305 3.05 22.25 -17.18
N ASP A 306 1.78 21.93 -17.34
CA ASP A 306 0.68 22.43 -16.48
C ASP A 306 0.59 21.63 -15.19
N TYR A 307 0.84 20.32 -15.28
CA TYR A 307 0.75 19.38 -14.17
C TYR A 307 2.03 18.56 -13.99
N ILE A 308 2.31 18.13 -12.76
CA ILE A 308 3.34 17.15 -12.42
C ILE A 308 2.77 16.02 -11.57
N VAL A 309 3.09 14.79 -11.97
CA VAL A 309 2.80 13.54 -11.26
C VAL A 309 4.11 12.96 -10.78
N GLN A 310 4.27 12.80 -9.46
CA GLN A 310 5.46 12.19 -8.86
C GLN A 310 5.14 10.76 -8.40
N ALA A 311 5.62 9.78 -9.16
CA ALA A 311 5.48 8.36 -8.86
C ALA A 311 6.78 7.79 -8.27
N VAL A 312 7.24 8.41 -7.17
CA VAL A 312 8.58 8.22 -6.60
C VAL A 312 8.61 7.32 -5.35
N GLY A 313 7.50 6.63 -5.05
CA GLY A 313 7.38 5.71 -3.92
C GLY A 313 6.22 6.05 -3.00
N TYR A 314 6.21 5.38 -1.86
CA TYR A 314 5.21 5.55 -0.82
C TYR A 314 5.90 5.86 0.50
N THR A 315 5.35 6.83 1.24
CA THR A 315 5.77 7.18 2.58
C THR A 315 4.79 6.61 3.59
N ARG A 316 5.32 6.01 4.66
CA ARG A 316 4.54 5.48 5.77
C ARG A 316 3.61 6.55 6.34
N ALA A 317 2.40 6.14 6.72
CA ALA A 317 1.48 6.97 7.50
C ALA A 317 2.13 7.45 8.82
N SER A 318 1.75 8.63 9.29
CA SER A 318 2.11 9.06 10.64
C SER A 318 1.66 8.02 11.66
N LEU A 319 2.51 7.75 12.63
CA LEU A 319 2.20 6.85 13.74
C LEU A 319 1.45 7.65 14.83
N PRO A 320 0.67 6.96 15.69
CA PRO A 320 0.20 7.59 16.92
C PRO A 320 1.37 8.08 17.77
N ASP A 321 1.09 8.94 18.74
CA ASP A 321 2.10 9.38 19.71
C ASP A 321 2.49 8.20 20.60
N LEU A 322 3.69 7.64 20.38
CA LEU A 322 4.19 6.49 21.12
C LEU A 322 5.18 6.96 22.19
N SER A 323 4.99 6.46 23.41
CA SER A 323 5.81 6.84 24.56
C SER A 323 6.07 5.65 25.49
N LYS A 324 7.13 5.75 26.29
CA LYS A 324 7.52 4.80 27.34
C LYS A 324 7.64 5.55 28.65
N ASN A 325 6.83 5.18 29.65
CA ASN A 325 6.75 5.89 30.94
C ASN A 325 6.62 7.43 30.79
N GLY A 326 5.77 7.90 29.86
CA GLY A 326 5.57 9.32 29.55
C GLY A 326 6.60 9.97 28.61
N VAL A 327 7.71 9.30 28.27
CA VAL A 327 8.76 9.85 27.41
C VAL A 327 8.56 9.40 25.95
N PRO A 328 8.64 10.29 24.94
CA PRO A 328 8.52 9.92 23.53
C PRO A 328 9.48 8.80 23.12
N LEU A 329 8.97 7.83 22.37
CA LEU A 329 9.68 6.61 22.00
C LEU A 329 10.31 6.77 20.62
N LEU A 330 11.64 6.72 20.54
CA LEU A 330 12.36 6.59 19.28
C LEU A 330 12.43 5.11 18.89
N MET A 331 12.11 4.80 17.64
CA MET A 331 11.95 3.42 17.21
C MET A 331 12.63 3.18 15.86
N SER A 332 13.27 2.03 15.76
CA SER A 332 13.74 1.42 14.52
C SER A 332 12.98 0.11 14.33
N PHE A 333 12.56 -0.17 13.09
CA PHE A 333 11.77 -1.34 12.75
C PHE A 333 12.68 -2.48 12.30
N ASP A 334 12.50 -3.67 12.87
CA ASP A 334 13.13 -4.90 12.40
C ASP A 334 12.24 -5.55 11.33
N HIS A 335 12.71 -5.47 10.09
CA HIS A 335 12.02 -6.01 8.92
C HIS A 335 11.96 -7.53 8.86
N ASP A 336 12.78 -8.25 9.63
CA ASP A 336 12.85 -9.71 9.60
C ASP A 336 11.85 -10.32 10.58
N ASN A 337 11.59 -9.66 11.72
CA ASN A 337 10.72 -10.16 12.79
C ASN A 337 9.45 -9.33 13.00
N GLY A 338 9.37 -8.15 12.40
CA GLY A 338 8.27 -7.21 12.56
C GLY A 338 8.16 -6.61 13.95
N THR A 339 9.28 -6.54 14.68
CA THR A 339 9.40 -5.95 16.00
C THR A 339 10.00 -4.54 15.90
N PHE A 340 10.03 -3.81 17.01
CA PHE A 340 10.72 -2.53 17.11
C PHE A 340 11.79 -2.59 18.19
N HIS A 341 12.85 -1.80 18.02
CA HIS A 341 13.88 -1.55 19.03
C HIS A 341 14.18 -0.06 19.12
N GLU A 342 14.68 0.39 20.27
CA GLU A 342 15.22 1.76 20.38
C GLU A 342 16.54 1.84 19.58
N PRO A 343 16.82 2.93 18.84
CA PRO A 343 18.06 3.09 18.10
C PRO A 343 19.30 2.88 18.99
N GLY A 344 20.23 2.03 18.54
CA GLY A 344 21.45 1.70 19.30
C GLY A 344 21.24 0.71 20.46
N ARG A 345 20.02 0.18 20.66
CA ARG A 345 19.75 -0.89 21.62
C ARG A 345 19.39 -2.19 20.89
N ALA A 346 19.88 -3.31 21.42
CA ALA A 346 19.54 -4.64 20.92
C ALA A 346 18.17 -5.15 21.43
N ALA A 347 17.70 -4.63 22.57
CA ALA A 347 16.46 -5.08 23.18
C ALA A 347 15.24 -4.58 22.40
N VAL A 348 14.31 -5.49 22.12
CA VAL A 348 13.02 -5.18 21.50
C VAL A 348 12.15 -4.38 22.47
N ILE A 349 11.33 -3.49 21.92
CA ILE A 349 10.27 -2.79 22.65
C ILE A 349 9.14 -3.81 22.91
N PRO A 350 8.86 -4.17 24.17
CA PRO A 350 7.91 -5.24 24.48
C PRO A 350 6.53 -5.00 23.89
N GLY A 351 6.01 -6.03 23.22
CA GLY A 351 4.64 -6.02 22.72
C GLY A 351 4.36 -5.10 21.53
N LEU A 352 5.36 -4.43 20.95
CA LEU A 352 5.17 -3.54 19.81
C LEU A 352 5.58 -4.22 18.50
N PHE A 353 4.63 -4.30 17.57
CA PHE A 353 4.81 -4.99 16.28
C PHE A 353 4.28 -4.17 15.11
N GLY A 354 4.79 -4.43 13.91
CA GLY A 354 4.44 -3.72 12.69
C GLY A 354 4.27 -4.65 11.50
N ALA A 355 3.30 -4.36 10.64
CA ALA A 355 3.11 -5.12 9.39
C ALA A 355 2.54 -4.27 8.26
N GLY A 356 2.65 -4.81 7.04
CA GLY A 356 2.08 -4.21 5.83
C GLY A 356 3.03 -3.25 5.11
N ILE A 357 2.51 -2.43 4.20
CA ILE A 357 3.32 -1.48 3.42
C ILE A 357 4.04 -0.44 4.29
N ALA A 358 3.53 -0.16 5.50
CA ALA A 358 4.18 0.69 6.49
C ALA A 358 5.46 0.05 7.08
N PHE A 359 5.46 -1.28 7.15
CA PHE A 359 6.40 -2.11 7.89
C PHE A 359 6.63 -3.42 7.12
N PRO A 360 7.16 -3.34 5.88
CA PRO A 360 7.23 -4.49 4.99
C PRO A 360 8.33 -5.46 5.42
N GLU A 361 8.16 -6.75 5.14
CA GLU A 361 9.23 -7.73 5.32
C GLU A 361 10.39 -7.43 4.37
N ARG A 362 11.62 -7.53 4.85
CA ARG A 362 12.82 -7.50 4.01
C ARG A 362 13.03 -8.88 3.41
N VAL A 363 13.21 -8.94 2.10
CA VAL A 363 13.46 -10.18 1.38
C VAL A 363 14.74 -10.06 0.57
N VAL A 364 15.52 -11.14 0.56
CA VAL A 364 16.75 -11.23 -0.23
C VAL A 364 16.54 -12.36 -1.23
N ASP A 365 16.67 -12.04 -2.52
CA ASP A 365 16.56 -13.03 -3.58
C ASP A 365 17.82 -13.92 -3.66
N PRO A 366 17.79 -15.05 -4.38
CA PRO A 366 18.96 -15.93 -4.53
C PRO A 366 20.20 -15.28 -5.18
N ARG A 367 20.07 -14.08 -5.75
CA ARG A 367 21.20 -13.29 -6.30
C ARG A 367 21.70 -12.23 -5.32
N GLY A 368 21.18 -12.19 -4.10
CA GLY A 368 21.58 -11.24 -3.07
C GLY A 368 20.94 -9.86 -3.21
N ASN A 369 19.94 -9.68 -4.11
CA ASN A 369 19.24 -8.41 -4.18
C ASN A 369 18.24 -8.28 -3.02
N GLU A 370 18.30 -7.16 -2.32
CA GLU A 370 17.36 -6.84 -1.25
C GLU A 370 16.15 -6.08 -1.80
N GLU A 371 14.96 -6.52 -1.41
CA GLU A 371 13.68 -5.84 -1.68
C GLU A 371 12.80 -5.84 -0.42
N TYR A 372 11.75 -5.02 -0.44
CA TYR A 372 10.73 -4.99 0.60
C TYR A 372 9.42 -5.57 0.08
N ALA A 373 8.91 -6.60 0.76
CA ALA A 373 7.77 -7.39 0.35
C ALA A 373 6.45 -6.65 0.55
N VAL A 374 5.90 -6.10 -0.54
CA VAL A 374 4.61 -5.39 -0.52
C VAL A 374 3.61 -6.12 -1.41
N GLY A 375 2.57 -6.69 -0.78
CA GLY A 375 1.51 -7.42 -1.47
C GLY A 375 0.71 -8.28 -0.50
N PHE A 376 -0.55 -8.57 -0.85
CA PHE A 376 -1.50 -9.22 0.05
C PHE A 376 -0.98 -10.58 0.53
N TRP A 377 -0.65 -11.46 -0.41
CA TRP A 377 -0.11 -12.78 -0.07
C TRP A 377 1.24 -12.71 0.63
N LYS A 378 2.07 -11.71 0.30
CA LYS A 378 3.36 -11.47 0.98
C LYS A 378 3.15 -11.13 2.45
N PHE A 379 2.23 -10.22 2.76
CA PHE A 379 1.85 -9.91 4.14
C PHE A 379 1.37 -11.17 4.88
N MET A 380 0.53 -11.99 4.25
CA MET A 380 0.06 -13.23 4.86
C MET A 380 1.20 -14.22 5.14
N LYS A 381 2.13 -14.42 4.20
CA LYS A 381 3.30 -15.30 4.39
C LYS A 381 4.18 -14.83 5.55
N PHE A 382 4.48 -13.53 5.60
CA PHE A 382 5.21 -12.92 6.69
C PHE A 382 4.52 -13.16 8.04
N LEU A 383 3.23 -12.84 8.11
CA LEU A 383 2.46 -12.92 9.36
C LEU A 383 2.30 -14.34 9.88
N LYS A 384 2.13 -15.33 9.00
CA LYS A 384 2.14 -16.76 9.40
C LYS A 384 3.46 -17.16 10.07
N ARG A 385 4.58 -16.58 9.63
CA ARG A 385 5.92 -16.85 10.18
C ARG A 385 6.12 -16.17 11.53
N VAL A 386 5.74 -14.89 11.66
CA VAL A 386 6.14 -14.07 12.83
C VAL A 386 5.10 -14.00 13.96
N ILE A 387 3.80 -14.08 13.67
CA ILE A 387 2.77 -14.02 14.72
C ILE A 387 2.93 -15.10 15.81
N PRO A 388 3.32 -16.36 15.53
CA PRO A 388 3.57 -17.31 16.61
C PRO A 388 4.56 -16.81 17.67
N SER A 389 5.60 -16.05 17.30
CA SER A 389 6.54 -15.47 18.28
C SER A 389 6.00 -14.21 18.95
N TRP A 390 5.15 -13.44 18.27
CA TRP A 390 4.47 -12.29 18.89
C TRP A 390 3.44 -12.71 19.94
N ALA A 391 2.83 -13.89 19.74
CA ALA A 391 1.80 -14.47 20.58
C ALA A 391 2.34 -15.38 21.69
N ALA A 392 3.66 -15.61 21.73
CA ALA A 392 4.33 -16.43 22.74
C ALA A 392 4.22 -15.84 24.15
#